data_AF-Q0RQW4-F1
#
_entry.id   AF-Q0RQW4-F1
#
_cell.length_a   1.000
_cell.length_b   1.000
_cell.length_c   1.000
_cell.angle_alpha   90.00
_cell.angle_beta   90.00
_cell.angle_gamma   90.00
#
_symmetry.space_group_name_H-M   'P 1'
#
loop_
_entity.id
_entity.type
_entity.pdbx_description
1 polymer ?
#
loop_
_entity_poly.entity_id
_entity_poly.type
_entity_poly.pdbx_seq_one_letter_code
_entity_poly.pdbx_strand_id
1 'polypeptide(L)'
;MAPAEGEEGCYSCAGNAALAGLPPRERVVVGTGWRAAHAIRTALPGWLVLVSRRHLTSPAELTEAEAAELGVLTWRLSRALVEVTGCVKTYVAAFSEAAGFEHLHVHVVPRAGDLPAAAQGPDVFTFLRRPEAEWVPPGVMDDLAARLAAALDNER
;
A
#
# COMPACT_ATOMS: atom_id res chain seq x y z
N MET A 1 23.04 9.35 -15.73
CA MET A 1 23.60 7.99 -15.85
C MET A 1 22.41 7.07 -15.99
N ALA A 2 22.09 6.58 -17.19
CA ALA A 2 20.92 5.72 -17.38
C ALA A 2 21.24 4.29 -16.90
N PRO A 3 20.32 3.68 -16.16
CA PRO A 3 19.46 2.69 -16.78
C PRO A 3 18.07 3.27 -17.00
N ALA A 4 17.54 3.08 -18.19
CA ALA A 4 16.12 3.25 -18.48
C ALA A 4 15.58 1.85 -18.80
N GLU A 5 14.41 1.53 -18.24
CA GLU A 5 13.75 0.21 -18.22
C GLU A 5 14.31 -0.79 -17.19
N GLY A 6 13.57 -1.04 -16.11
CA GLY A 6 13.73 -2.17 -15.18
C GLY A 6 15.10 -2.30 -14.51
N GLU A 7 15.36 -1.78 -13.31
CA GLU A 7 14.90 -2.43 -12.08
C GLU A 7 15.14 -3.96 -12.01
N GLU A 8 16.21 -4.48 -12.64
CA GLU A 8 16.60 -5.90 -12.54
C GLU A 8 16.63 -6.34 -11.06
N GLY A 9 15.80 -7.33 -10.72
CA GLY A 9 15.71 -7.88 -9.37
C GLY A 9 14.79 -7.11 -8.40
N CYS A 10 14.16 -6.01 -8.80
CA CYS A 10 13.24 -5.31 -7.92
C CYS A 10 11.83 -5.90 -7.97
N TYR A 11 11.30 -6.14 -6.76
CA TYR A 11 9.99 -6.74 -6.53
C TYR A 11 8.85 -5.94 -7.18
N SER A 12 8.89 -4.62 -7.07
CA SER A 12 7.79 -3.76 -7.49
C SER A 12 7.65 -3.65 -9.01
N CYS A 13 8.73 -3.50 -9.80
CA CYS A 13 8.60 -3.57 -11.26
C CYS A 13 8.20 -4.95 -11.74
N ALA A 14 8.70 -6.03 -11.13
CA ALA A 14 8.26 -7.38 -11.50
C ALA A 14 6.74 -7.52 -11.32
N GLY A 15 6.20 -7.02 -10.21
CA GLY A 15 4.75 -6.95 -9.99
C GLY A 15 4.04 -6.05 -11.00
N ASN A 16 4.55 -4.84 -11.25
CA ASN A 16 3.95 -3.88 -12.18
C ASN A 16 3.93 -4.40 -13.64
N ALA A 17 4.91 -5.20 -14.04
CA ALA A 17 4.95 -5.86 -15.35
C ALA A 17 3.94 -7.01 -15.45
N ALA A 18 3.61 -7.65 -14.33
CA ALA A 18 2.73 -8.82 -14.26
C ALA A 18 1.33 -8.53 -13.70
N LEU A 19 0.87 -7.26 -13.72
CA LEU A 19 -0.37 -6.79 -13.08
C LEU A 19 -1.59 -7.70 -13.26
N ALA A 20 -1.83 -8.18 -14.48
CA ALA A 20 -2.99 -9.01 -14.80
C ALA A 20 -2.99 -10.37 -14.06
N GLY A 21 -1.80 -10.89 -13.72
CA GLY A 21 -1.63 -12.16 -13.00
C GLY A 21 -1.52 -12.01 -11.49
N LEU A 22 -1.52 -10.79 -10.95
CA LEU A 22 -1.38 -10.57 -9.52
C LEU A 22 -2.64 -11.00 -8.74
N PRO A 23 -2.49 -11.50 -7.51
CA PRO A 23 -3.62 -11.81 -6.64
C PRO A 23 -4.36 -10.52 -6.22
N PRO A 24 -5.64 -10.59 -5.77
CA PRO A 24 -6.41 -9.42 -5.37
C PRO A 24 -5.69 -8.50 -4.38
N ARG A 25 -5.01 -9.06 -3.37
CA ARG A 25 -4.22 -8.27 -2.39
C ARG A 25 -3.13 -7.41 -3.00
N GLU A 26 -2.66 -7.69 -4.20
CA GLU A 26 -1.60 -6.93 -4.88
C GLU A 26 -2.18 -5.89 -5.88
N ARG A 27 -3.51 -5.83 -6.04
CA ARG A 27 -4.19 -4.97 -7.02
C ARG A 27 -5.56 -4.50 -6.53
N VAL A 28 -5.61 -3.99 -5.31
CA VAL A 28 -6.84 -3.42 -4.69
C VAL A 28 -7.43 -2.34 -5.60
N VAL A 29 -6.57 -1.48 -6.15
CA VAL A 29 -6.90 -0.56 -7.25
C VAL A 29 -5.68 -0.40 -8.14
N VAL A 30 -5.90 -0.26 -9.45
CA VAL A 30 -4.84 -0.02 -10.43
C VAL A 30 -5.19 1.27 -11.17
N GLY A 31 -4.41 2.31 -10.92
CA GLY A 31 -4.46 3.59 -11.59
C GLY A 31 -3.44 3.71 -12.72
N THR A 32 -3.25 4.95 -13.19
CA THR A 32 -2.34 5.25 -14.30
C THR A 32 -0.88 5.23 -13.84
N GLY A 33 -0.58 5.92 -12.73
CA GLY A 33 0.74 6.04 -12.12
C GLY A 33 0.94 5.21 -10.85
N TRP A 34 -0.13 4.62 -10.30
CA TRP A 34 -0.09 3.90 -9.01
C TRP A 34 -0.88 2.60 -9.03
N ARG A 35 -0.50 1.64 -8.19
CA ARG A 35 -1.37 0.54 -7.74
C ARG A 35 -1.43 0.51 -6.23
N ALA A 36 -2.56 0.10 -5.68
CA ALA A 36 -2.69 -0.20 -4.26
C ALA A 36 -2.58 -1.70 -4.01
N ALA A 37 -1.78 -2.08 -3.03
CA ALA A 37 -1.63 -3.44 -2.54
C ALA A 37 -1.77 -3.47 -1.01
N HIS A 38 -2.14 -4.61 -0.45
CA HIS A 38 -1.95 -4.89 0.96
C HIS A 38 -0.46 -5.10 1.21
N ALA A 39 0.08 -4.48 2.27
CA ALA A 39 1.45 -4.70 2.68
C ALA A 39 1.65 -6.17 3.06
N ILE A 40 2.74 -6.77 2.57
CA ILE A 40 3.16 -8.10 3.02
C ILE A 40 3.98 -7.98 4.30
N ARG A 41 4.17 -9.10 5.00
CA ARG A 41 5.03 -9.18 6.21
C ARG A 41 4.59 -8.24 7.35
N THR A 42 3.29 -8.05 7.48
CA THR A 42 2.67 -7.22 8.51
C THR A 42 1.71 -8.03 9.35
N ALA A 43 1.64 -7.74 10.64
CA ALA A 43 0.64 -8.28 11.56
C ALA A 43 -0.63 -7.40 11.67
N LEU A 44 -0.77 -6.38 10.82
CA LEU A 44 -1.92 -5.47 10.84
C LEU A 44 -2.79 -5.64 9.57
N PRO A 45 -4.02 -6.17 9.69
CA PRO A 45 -4.96 -6.27 8.58
C PRO A 45 -5.35 -4.89 8.04
N GLY A 46 -5.42 -4.78 6.71
CA GLY A 46 -5.79 -3.55 6.02
C GLY A 46 -4.66 -2.54 5.87
N TRP A 47 -3.43 -2.86 6.28
CA TRP A 47 -2.27 -2.03 5.95
C TRP A 47 -2.07 -2.03 4.44
N LEU A 48 -2.29 -0.89 3.79
CA LEU A 48 -2.09 -0.73 2.35
C LEU A 48 -0.77 -0.02 2.03
N VAL A 49 -0.27 -0.27 0.82
CA VAL A 49 0.78 0.51 0.18
C VAL A 49 0.31 0.93 -1.21
N LEU A 50 0.49 2.20 -1.53
CA LEU A 50 0.44 2.73 -2.89
C LEU A 50 1.83 2.58 -3.48
N VAL A 51 1.99 1.75 -4.50
CA VAL A 51 3.25 1.49 -5.19
C VAL A 51 3.24 2.22 -6.52
N SER A 52 4.26 3.03 -6.80
CA SER A 52 4.36 3.70 -8.09
C SER A 52 4.46 2.69 -9.22
N ARG A 53 3.97 3.03 -10.42
CA ARG A 53 4.06 2.14 -11.58
C ARG A 53 5.41 2.25 -12.29
N ARG A 54 5.99 3.45 -12.30
CA ARG A 54 7.39 3.72 -12.69
C ARG A 54 8.32 3.36 -11.55
N HIS A 55 9.54 2.94 -11.88
CA HIS A 55 10.61 2.88 -10.89
C HIS A 55 10.99 4.30 -10.46
N LEU A 56 10.67 4.61 -9.21
CA LEU A 56 11.08 5.82 -8.51
C LEU A 56 11.58 5.38 -7.13
N THR A 57 12.41 6.19 -6.50
CA THR A 57 12.90 5.95 -5.14
C THR A 57 12.48 7.06 -4.18
N SER A 58 12.04 8.21 -4.73
CA SER A 58 11.64 9.38 -3.95
C SER A 58 10.38 10.06 -4.52
N PRO A 59 9.48 10.59 -3.67
CA PRO A 59 8.36 11.42 -4.11
C PRO A 59 8.76 12.64 -4.95
N ALA A 60 10.00 13.13 -4.81
CA ALA A 60 10.49 14.26 -5.59
C ALA A 60 10.64 13.96 -7.10
N GLU A 61 10.59 12.69 -7.48
CA GLU A 61 10.71 12.22 -8.88
C GLU A 61 9.35 12.08 -9.58
N LEU A 62 8.26 12.32 -8.86
CA LEU A 62 6.90 12.25 -9.38
C LEU A 62 6.65 13.40 -10.37
N THR A 63 5.95 13.08 -11.45
CA THR A 63 5.27 14.09 -12.28
C THR A 63 4.09 14.71 -11.52
N GLU A 64 3.63 15.88 -11.96
CA GLU A 64 2.44 16.52 -11.38
C GLU A 64 1.20 15.61 -11.43
N ALA A 65 1.04 14.84 -12.51
CA ALA A 65 -0.07 13.90 -12.65
C ALA A 65 0.02 12.73 -11.66
N GLU A 66 1.21 12.14 -11.48
CA GLU A 66 1.43 11.07 -10.50
C GLU A 66 1.25 11.58 -9.06
N ALA A 67 1.71 12.80 -8.76
CA ALA A 67 1.52 13.42 -7.45
C ALA A 67 0.04 13.73 -7.16
N ALA A 68 -0.72 14.21 -8.16
CA ALA A 68 -2.15 14.45 -8.03
C ALA A 68 -2.92 13.14 -7.81
N GLU A 69 -2.59 12.09 -8.58
CA GLU A 69 -3.21 10.77 -8.43
C GLU A 69 -2.92 10.16 -7.05
N LEU A 70 -1.69 10.31 -6.52
CA LEU A 70 -1.34 9.87 -5.17
C LEU A 70 -2.26 10.50 -4.11
N GLY A 71 -2.50 11.81 -4.20
CA GLY A 71 -3.40 12.52 -3.29
C GLY A 71 -4.84 11.99 -3.34
N VAL A 72 -5.38 11.83 -4.54
CA VAL A 72 -6.74 11.29 -4.75
C VAL A 72 -6.86 9.86 -4.23
N LEU A 73 -5.90 8.98 -4.56
CA LEU A 73 -5.92 7.59 -4.12
C LEU A 73 -5.76 7.48 -2.61
N THR A 74 -4.91 8.29 -1.98
CA THR A 74 -4.76 8.33 -0.52
C THR A 74 -6.08 8.67 0.17
N TRP A 75 -6.81 9.67 -0.36
CA TRP A 75 -8.12 10.06 0.16
C TRP A 75 -9.17 8.95 -0.02
N ARG A 76 -9.31 8.39 -1.23
CA ARG A 76 -10.28 7.31 -1.52
C ARG A 76 -10.00 6.05 -0.70
N LEU A 77 -8.76 5.60 -0.64
CA LEU A 77 -8.37 4.43 0.15
C LEU A 77 -8.60 4.67 1.64
N SER A 78 -8.35 5.89 2.15
CA SER A 78 -8.64 6.20 3.55
C SER A 78 -10.13 6.09 3.86
N ARG A 79 -11.01 6.56 2.98
CA ARG A 79 -12.46 6.41 3.12
C ARG A 79 -12.89 4.94 3.06
N ALA A 80 -12.41 4.20 2.06
CA ALA A 80 -12.70 2.78 1.91
C ALA A 80 -12.22 1.97 3.13
N LEU A 81 -11.05 2.30 3.69
CA LEU A 81 -10.55 1.67 4.91
C LEU A 81 -11.45 1.96 6.11
N VAL A 82 -11.94 3.19 6.29
CA VAL A 82 -12.89 3.52 7.35
C VAL A 82 -14.17 2.70 7.19
N GLU A 83 -14.74 2.63 5.99
CA GLU A 83 -15.95 1.86 5.70
C GLU A 83 -15.76 0.35 5.95
N VAL A 84 -14.70 -0.23 5.42
CA VAL A 84 -14.48 -1.68 5.43
C VAL A 84 -14.01 -2.20 6.79
N THR A 85 -13.19 -1.42 7.50
CA THR A 85 -12.54 -1.88 8.74
C THR A 85 -13.12 -1.25 10.00
N GLY A 86 -13.88 -0.15 9.88
CA GLY A 86 -14.31 0.65 11.02
C GLY A 86 -13.18 1.41 11.71
N CYS A 87 -12.00 1.53 11.09
CA CYS A 87 -10.90 2.30 11.66
C CYS A 87 -11.29 3.77 11.84
N VAL A 88 -10.73 4.43 12.86
CA VAL A 88 -11.13 5.80 13.21
C VAL A 88 -10.32 6.86 12.46
N LYS A 89 -9.19 6.46 11.85
CA LYS A 89 -8.39 7.27 10.93
C LYS A 89 -7.36 6.40 10.21
N THR A 90 -6.69 6.98 9.22
CA THR A 90 -5.52 6.42 8.56
C THR A 90 -4.26 7.22 8.86
N TYR A 91 -3.12 6.54 8.85
CA TYR A 91 -1.80 7.16 8.80
C TYR A 91 -1.23 7.05 7.38
N VAL A 92 -0.47 8.06 6.96
CA VAL A 92 0.19 8.11 5.66
C VAL A 92 1.66 8.39 5.87
N ALA A 93 2.54 7.55 5.30
CA ALA A 93 3.98 7.69 5.42
C ALA A 93 4.69 7.12 4.18
N ALA A 94 5.80 7.72 3.79
CA ALA A 94 6.65 7.24 2.71
C ALA A 94 8.10 7.27 3.19
N PHE A 95 8.78 6.12 3.11
CA PHE A 95 10.20 5.99 3.44
C PHE A 95 10.93 5.37 2.26
N SER A 96 10.51 4.18 1.82
CA SER A 96 11.09 3.45 0.68
C SER A 96 12.62 3.25 0.79
N GLU A 97 13.10 2.89 1.98
CA GLU A 97 14.54 2.68 2.26
C GLU A 97 14.89 1.26 2.67
N ALA A 98 13.91 0.38 2.87
CA ALA A 98 14.18 -1.00 3.26
C ALA A 98 14.84 -1.76 2.11
N ALA A 99 15.89 -2.54 2.43
CA ALA A 99 16.64 -3.30 1.44
C ALA A 99 15.73 -4.21 0.60
N GLY A 100 15.75 -4.06 -0.73
CA GLY A 100 14.88 -4.76 -1.68
C GLY A 100 13.47 -4.17 -1.84
N PHE A 101 13.17 -3.08 -1.15
CA PHE A 101 11.91 -2.32 -1.20
C PHE A 101 12.16 -0.81 -1.36
N GLU A 102 13.23 -0.44 -2.05
CA GLU A 102 13.62 0.95 -2.32
C GLU A 102 12.72 1.62 -3.37
N HIS A 103 11.94 0.81 -4.11
CA HIS A 103 10.89 1.32 -4.99
C HIS A 103 9.86 2.11 -4.19
N LEU A 104 9.55 3.31 -4.66
CA LEU A 104 8.64 4.26 -4.02
C LEU A 104 7.29 3.62 -3.71
N HIS A 105 7.03 3.49 -2.42
CA HIS A 105 5.75 3.09 -1.89
C HIS A 105 5.33 3.99 -0.73
N VAL A 106 4.04 4.29 -0.69
CA VAL A 106 3.42 5.13 0.34
C VAL A 106 2.47 4.26 1.14
N HIS A 107 2.73 4.14 2.44
CA HIS A 107 1.87 3.41 3.36
C HIS A 107 0.58 4.18 3.61
N VAL A 108 -0.55 3.48 3.62
CA VAL A 108 -1.86 3.96 4.09
C VAL A 108 -2.34 2.95 5.12
N VAL A 109 -2.24 3.33 6.40
CA VAL A 109 -2.35 2.39 7.53
C VAL A 109 -3.64 2.65 8.32
N PRO A 110 -4.57 1.69 8.44
CA PRO A 110 -5.76 1.86 9.26
C PRO A 110 -5.40 1.84 10.74
N ARG A 111 -5.92 2.80 11.51
CA ARG A 111 -5.79 2.85 12.96
C ARG A 111 -7.15 2.59 13.61
N ALA A 112 -7.29 1.41 14.23
CA ALA A 112 -8.47 1.08 15.03
C ALA A 112 -8.64 2.05 16.20
N GLY A 113 -9.88 2.20 16.70
CA GLY A 113 -10.20 3.09 17.82
C GLY A 113 -9.48 2.70 19.12
N ASP A 114 -9.39 1.39 19.34
CA ASP A 114 -8.84 0.69 20.49
C ASP A 114 -7.35 0.31 20.33
N LEU A 115 -6.68 0.79 19.27
CA LEU A 115 -5.26 0.53 19.08
C LEU A 115 -4.46 1.02 20.32
N PRO A 116 -3.67 0.16 20.99
CA PRO A 116 -2.94 0.54 22.21
C PRO A 116 -2.04 1.76 21.98
N ALA A 117 -1.94 2.65 22.98
CA ALA A 117 -1.16 3.89 22.87
C ALA A 117 0.30 3.65 22.45
N ALA A 118 0.92 2.57 22.94
CA ALA A 118 2.29 2.17 22.60
C ALA A 118 2.47 1.66 21.16
N ALA A 119 1.39 1.58 20.37
CA ALA A 119 1.41 1.20 18.96
C ALA A 119 0.81 2.28 18.05
N GLN A 120 0.57 3.49 18.57
CA GLN A 120 0.01 4.61 17.82
C GLN A 120 1.10 5.48 17.17
N GLY A 121 0.71 6.23 16.13
CA GLY A 121 1.65 7.11 15.42
C GLY A 121 2.77 6.31 14.76
N PRO A 122 4.04 6.76 14.82
CA PRO A 122 5.17 6.04 14.24
C PRO A 122 5.33 4.60 14.77
N ASP A 123 4.89 4.32 16.00
CA ASP A 123 5.01 2.99 16.60
C ASP A 123 4.12 1.94 15.94
N VAL A 124 3.19 2.33 15.06
CA VAL A 124 2.43 1.38 14.23
C VAL A 124 3.37 0.52 13.37
N PHE A 125 4.55 1.02 13.01
CA PHE A 125 5.56 0.26 12.26
C PHE A 125 6.15 -0.93 13.04
N THR A 126 5.86 -1.06 14.34
CA THR A 126 6.14 -2.29 15.09
C THR A 126 5.41 -3.51 14.51
N PHE A 127 4.24 -3.33 13.86
CA PHE A 127 3.50 -4.42 13.22
C PHE A 127 4.21 -5.02 12.00
N LEU A 128 5.15 -4.30 11.36
CA LEU A 128 6.01 -4.82 10.29
C LEU A 128 7.20 -5.64 10.83
N ARG A 129 7.43 -5.62 12.15
CA ARG A 129 8.54 -6.33 12.82
C ARG A 129 8.07 -7.51 13.65
N ARG A 130 6.78 -7.86 13.57
CA ARG A 130 6.20 -9.01 14.26
C ARG A 130 6.65 -10.32 13.57
N PRO A 131 6.74 -11.43 14.32
CA PRO A 131 7.15 -12.72 13.75
C PRO A 131 6.15 -13.20 12.70
N GLU A 132 6.61 -14.04 11.77
CA GLU A 132 5.82 -14.54 10.64
C GLU A 132 4.51 -15.22 11.06
N ALA A 133 4.51 -15.92 12.20
CA ALA A 133 3.32 -16.56 12.75
C ALA A 133 2.17 -15.59 13.07
N GLU A 134 2.45 -14.29 13.18
CA GLU A 134 1.47 -13.23 13.43
C GLU A 134 1.11 -12.45 12.16
N TRP A 135 1.74 -12.74 11.02
CA TRP A 135 1.44 -12.03 9.78
C TRP A 135 0.01 -12.31 9.32
N VAL A 136 -0.61 -11.31 8.71
CA VAL A 136 -1.95 -11.44 8.13
C VAL A 136 -1.90 -12.53 7.05
N PRO A 137 -2.75 -13.57 7.13
CA PRO A 137 -2.73 -14.64 6.12
C PRO A 137 -3.15 -14.13 4.73
N PRO A 138 -2.61 -14.69 3.62
CA PRO A 138 -2.93 -14.24 2.27
C PRO A 138 -4.42 -14.21 1.94
N GLY A 139 -5.20 -15.20 2.40
CA GLY A 139 -6.65 -15.24 2.20
C GLY A 139 -7.37 -14.05 2.86
N VAL A 140 -6.94 -13.65 4.05
CA VAL A 140 -7.49 -12.46 4.74
C VAL A 140 -7.14 -11.18 3.98
N MET A 141 -5.92 -11.09 3.43
CA MET A 141 -5.53 -9.96 2.60
C MET A 141 -6.38 -9.89 1.31
N ASP A 142 -6.62 -11.04 0.66
CA ASP A 142 -7.41 -11.11 -0.57
C ASP A 142 -8.89 -10.76 -0.31
N ASP A 143 -9.47 -11.22 0.79
CA ASP A 143 -10.84 -10.86 1.21
C ASP A 143 -10.97 -9.36 1.50
N LEU A 144 -10.01 -8.78 2.21
CA LEU A 144 -9.96 -7.34 2.45
C LEU A 144 -9.82 -6.56 1.15
N ALA A 145 -8.96 -7.01 0.24
CA ALA A 145 -8.76 -6.38 -1.05
C ALA A 145 -10.05 -6.35 -1.87
N ALA A 146 -10.81 -7.47 -1.90
CA ALA A 146 -12.09 -7.54 -2.60
C ALA A 146 -13.11 -6.55 -2.01
N ARG A 147 -13.21 -6.46 -0.68
CA ARG A 147 -14.11 -5.51 0.00
C ARG A 147 -13.73 -4.06 -0.24
N LEU A 148 -12.43 -3.75 -0.21
CA LEU A 148 -11.91 -2.41 -0.49
C LEU A 148 -12.16 -2.01 -1.94
N ALA A 149 -11.93 -2.91 -2.89
CA ALA A 149 -12.22 -2.66 -4.31
C ALA A 149 -13.71 -2.37 -4.53
N ALA A 150 -14.60 -3.13 -3.90
CA ALA A 150 -16.05 -2.90 -3.96
C ALA A 150 -16.45 -1.53 -3.36
N ALA A 151 -15.87 -1.15 -2.22
CA ALA A 151 -16.14 0.16 -1.60
C ALA A 151 -15.68 1.32 -2.50
N LEU A 152 -14.50 1.21 -3.13
CA LEU A 152 -13.99 2.22 -4.06
C LEU A 152 -14.87 2.39 -5.30
N ASP A 153 -15.52 1.32 -5.76
CA ASP A 153 -16.41 1.31 -6.92
C ASP A 153 -17.75 1.99 -6.66
N ASN A 154 -18.23 1.95 -5.40
CA ASN A 154 -19.46 2.62 -4.97
C ASN A 154 -19.32 4.14 -4.83
N GLU A 155 -18.09 4.65 -4.76
CA GLU A 155 -17.78 6.07 -4.68
C GLU A 155 -17.61 6.75 -6.05
N ARG A 156 -17.79 6.01 -7.15
CA ARG A 156 -17.71 6.55 -8.53
C ARG A 156 -18.96 7.35 -8.92
#